data_AF-A0A9Q3KP74-F1
#
_entry.id   AF-A0A9Q3KP74-F1
#
_cell.length_a   1.000
_cell.length_b   1.000
_cell.length_c   1.000
_cell.angle_alpha   90.00
_cell.angle_beta   90.00
_cell.angle_gamma   90.00
#
_symmetry.space_group_name_H-M   'P 1'
#
loop_
_entity.id
_entity.type
_entity.pdbx_description
1 polymer ?
#
loop_
_entity_poly.entity_id
_entity_poly.type
_entity_poly.pdbx_seq_one_letter_code
_entity_poly.pdbx_strand_id
1 'polypeptide(L)'
;MSVAARRDEKIGVRLGDGVCYLIRFEDCTAEKTVIKHMQNGILLKKLMTEVDVAGYAAMIIDESHDCTLSTDIFRGVGYGTSAA
;
A
#
# COMPACT_ATOMS: atom_id res chain seq x y z
N MET A 1 10.59 -2.21 -14.19
CA MET A 1 10.60 -1.03 -13.30
C MET A 1 9.30 -1.00 -12.51
N SER A 2 9.37 -0.95 -11.19
CA SER A 2 8.18 -0.79 -10.34
C SER A 2 7.70 0.68 -10.38
N VAL A 3 6.40 0.92 -10.13
CA VAL A 3 5.84 2.29 -10.02
C VAL A 3 6.58 3.11 -8.97
N ALA A 4 7.01 2.46 -7.88
CA ALA A 4 7.80 3.09 -6.83
C ALA A 4 9.16 3.60 -7.33
N ALA A 5 9.88 2.81 -8.13
CA ALA A 5 11.16 3.24 -8.71
C ALA A 5 11.03 4.48 -9.62
N ARG A 6 9.94 4.54 -10.41
CA ARG A 6 9.64 5.71 -11.25
C ARG A 6 9.19 6.92 -10.42
N ARG A 7 8.50 6.71 -9.29
CA ARG A 7 8.02 7.79 -8.42
C ARG A 7 9.16 8.43 -7.64
N ASP A 8 10.11 7.62 -7.20
CA ASP A 8 11.32 8.05 -6.52
C ASP A 8 12.11 9.08 -7.33
N GLU A 9 12.36 8.77 -8.60
CA GLU A 9 13.02 9.68 -9.56
C GLU A 9 12.26 11.00 -9.75
N LYS A 10 10.93 10.99 -9.65
CA LYS A 10 10.09 12.20 -9.79
C LYS A 10 10.03 13.05 -8.53
N ILE A 11 10.09 12.43 -7.34
CA ILE A 11 9.98 13.13 -6.05
C ILE A 11 11.39 13.54 -5.56
N GLY A 12 12.46 13.08 -6.22
CA GLY A 12 13.84 13.45 -5.91
C GLY A 12 14.35 12.81 -4.62
N VAL A 13 13.70 11.73 -4.18
CA VAL A 13 14.12 10.92 -3.03
C VAL A 13 14.86 9.68 -3.55
N ARG A 14 15.51 8.93 -2.66
CA ARG A 14 16.11 7.64 -3.01
C ARG A 14 15.20 6.52 -2.53
N LEU A 15 15.06 5.48 -3.36
CA LEU A 15 14.35 4.26 -3.03
C LEU A 15 14.91 3.70 -1.72
N GLY A 16 14.04 3.50 -0.73
CA GLY A 16 14.46 3.12 0.62
C GLY A 16 14.57 4.28 1.62
N ASP A 17 14.56 5.53 1.17
CA ASP A 17 14.63 6.73 2.01
C ASP A 17 13.38 7.58 1.77
N GLY A 18 12.25 7.18 2.37
CA GLY A 18 10.96 7.88 2.27
C GLY A 18 9.94 7.24 1.34
N VAL A 19 10.34 6.65 0.21
CA VAL A 19 9.45 5.89 -0.68
C VAL A 19 9.97 4.47 -0.84
N CYS A 20 9.12 3.49 -0.54
CA CYS A 20 9.46 2.07 -0.61
C CYS A 20 8.36 1.27 -1.29
N TYR A 21 8.68 0.04 -1.69
CA TYR A 21 7.71 -0.91 -2.19
C TYR A 21 7.84 -2.27 -1.54
N LEU A 22 6.71 -2.98 -1.53
CA LEU A 22 6.60 -4.36 -1.10
C LEU A 22 5.78 -5.09 -2.15
N ILE A 23 6.46 -5.95 -2.90
CA ILE A 23 5.88 -6.79 -3.95
C ILE A 23 6.14 -8.26 -3.63
N ARG A 24 5.53 -9.17 -4.38
CA ARG A 24 5.67 -10.59 -4.07
C ARG A 24 7.15 -11.00 -4.24
N PHE A 25 7.71 -11.59 -3.19
CA PHE A 25 9.12 -12.04 -3.12
C PHE A 25 10.19 -10.94 -3.06
N GLU A 26 9.80 -9.67 -2.93
CA GLU A 26 10.76 -8.56 -2.82
C GLU A 26 10.24 -7.48 -1.87
N ASP A 27 11.04 -7.17 -0.85
CA ASP A 27 10.76 -6.17 0.17
C ASP A 27 11.90 -5.14 0.18
N CYS A 28 11.58 -3.90 -0.19
CA CYS A 28 12.52 -2.78 -0.19
C CYS A 28 12.12 -1.75 0.88
N THR A 29 11.60 -2.21 2.02
CA THR A 29 11.04 -1.31 3.03
C THR A 29 12.05 -1.01 4.13
N ALA A 30 12.08 0.26 4.56
CA ALA A 30 13.02 0.77 5.56
C ALA A 30 12.28 1.46 6.71
N GLU A 31 12.94 1.68 7.85
CA GLU A 31 12.33 2.39 8.99
C GLU A 31 11.92 3.82 8.65
N LYS A 32 12.61 4.47 7.71
CA LYS A 32 12.31 5.83 7.24
C LYS A 32 11.21 5.88 6.16
N THR A 33 10.51 4.78 5.89
CA THR A 33 9.46 4.74 4.86
C THR A 33 8.30 5.66 5.23
N VAL A 34 8.02 6.65 4.38
CA VAL A 34 6.83 7.51 4.49
C VAL A 34 5.70 7.00 3.59
N ILE A 35 6.04 6.54 2.38
CA ILE A 35 5.09 6.02 1.39
C ILE A 35 5.47 4.58 1.05
N LYS A 36 4.52 3.66 1.25
CA LYS A 36 4.69 2.23 1.00
C LYS A 36 3.79 1.77 -0.14
N HIS A 37 4.38 1.45 -1.29
CA HIS A 37 3.67 0.87 -2.42
C HIS A 37 3.53 -0.65 -2.22
N MET A 38 2.30 -1.16 -2.27
CA MET A 38 2.00 -2.58 -2.07
C MET A 38 1.17 -3.12 -3.21
N GLN A 39 1.40 -4.38 -3.59
CA GLN A 39 0.46 -5.11 -4.45
C GLN A 39 -0.77 -5.55 -3.64
N ASN A 40 -1.94 -5.55 -4.29
CA ASN A 40 -3.23 -5.90 -3.69
C ASN A 40 -3.18 -7.20 -2.89
N GLY A 41 -2.53 -8.25 -3.39
CA GLY A 41 -2.43 -9.53 -2.68
C GLY A 41 -1.66 -9.46 -1.35
N ILE A 42 -0.66 -8.59 -1.25
CA ILE A 42 0.11 -8.41 -0.01
C ILE A 42 -0.67 -7.57 0.98
N LEU A 43 -1.31 -6.51 0.48
CA LEU A 43 -2.17 -5.67 1.29
C LEU A 43 -3.35 -6.45 1.87
N LEU A 44 -3.99 -7.30 1.06
CA LEU A 44 -5.07 -8.18 1.49
C LEU A 44 -4.61 -9.16 2.58
N LYS A 45 -3.44 -9.80 2.39
CA LYS A 45 -2.85 -10.66 3.41
C LYS A 45 -2.60 -9.91 4.72
N LYS A 46 -2.17 -8.64 4.65
CA LYS A 46 -1.96 -7.80 5.83
C LYS A 46 -3.27 -7.48 6.54
N LEU A 47 -4.34 -7.15 5.79
CA LEU A 47 -5.67 -6.91 6.36
C LEU A 47 -6.26 -8.13 7.06
N MET A 48 -5.93 -9.35 6.63
CA MET A 48 -6.36 -10.57 7.33
C MET A 48 -5.72 -10.71 8.71
N THR A 49 -4.58 -10.07 8.95
CA THR A 49 -3.88 -10.07 10.25
C THR A 49 -4.22 -8.83 11.08
N GLU A 50 -4.29 -7.66 10.43
CA GLU A 50 -4.50 -6.34 11.05
C GLU A 50 -5.61 -5.61 10.30
N VAL A 51 -6.84 -5.69 10.81
CA VAL A 51 -8.02 -5.09 10.16
C VAL A 51 -8.04 -3.57 10.28
N ASP A 52 -7.50 -3.03 11.37
CA ASP A 52 -7.48 -1.59 11.68
C ASP A 52 -6.36 -0.82 10.97
N VAL A 53 -5.40 -1.54 10.38
CA VAL A 53 -4.26 -0.98 9.64
C VAL A 53 -3.54 0.11 10.45
N ALA A 54 -3.43 -0.06 11.78
CA ALA A 54 -3.06 0.97 12.77
C ALA A 54 -1.69 1.66 12.59
N GLY A 55 -0.89 1.26 11.60
CA GLY A 55 0.38 1.89 11.22
C GLY A 55 0.31 2.81 10.00
N TYR A 56 -0.86 3.03 9.40
CA TYR A 56 -1.01 3.85 8.20
C TYR A 56 -2.02 4.97 8.42
N ALA A 57 -1.61 6.21 8.17
CA ALA A 57 -2.49 7.38 8.28
C ALA A 57 -3.56 7.43 7.19
N ALA A 58 -3.24 6.91 6.00
CA ALA A 58 -4.15 6.84 4.88
C ALA A 58 -3.78 5.67 3.96
N MET A 59 -4.79 5.09 3.33
CA MET A 59 -4.65 4.06 2.30
C MET A 59 -5.21 4.58 0.98
N ILE A 60 -4.43 4.48 -0.09
CA ILE A 60 -4.86 4.86 -1.44
C ILE A 60 -4.94 3.58 -2.27
N ILE A 61 -6.12 3.31 -2.83
CA ILE A 61 -6.34 2.19 -3.75
C ILE A 61 -6.22 2.73 -5.17
N ASP A 62 -5.18 2.32 -5.86
CA ASP A 62 -4.97 2.62 -7.28
C ASP A 62 -5.73 1.61 -8.15
N GLU A 63 -6.05 1.99 -9.39
CA GLU A 63 -6.77 1.13 -10.36
C GLU A 63 -8.11 0.58 -9.86
N SER A 64 -8.80 1.31 -8.98
CA SER A 64 -10.09 0.88 -8.41
C SER A 64 -11.22 0.63 -9.43
N HIS A 65 -11.02 1.07 -10.68
CA HIS A 65 -11.97 0.88 -11.76
C HIS A 65 -12.02 -0.56 -12.30
N ASP A 66 -10.97 -1.36 -12.06
CA ASP A 66 -10.91 -2.76 -12.52
C ASP A 66 -11.87 -3.70 -11.77
N CYS A 67 -12.56 -3.21 -10.73
CA CYS A 67 -13.60 -3.94 -9.99
C CYS A 67 -13.19 -5.36 -9.59
N THR A 68 -11.95 -5.50 -9.13
CA THR A 68 -11.43 -6.79 -8.67
C THR A 68 -11.99 -7.15 -7.30
N LEU A 69 -12.07 -8.44 -6.98
CA LEU A 69 -12.48 -8.91 -5.65
C LEU A 69 -11.65 -8.27 -4.52
N SER A 70 -10.35 -8.07 -4.75
CA SER A 70 -9.47 -7.44 -3.76
C SER A 70 -9.87 -5.98 -3.50
N THR A 71 -10.16 -5.21 -4.56
CA THR A 71 -10.61 -3.82 -4.44
C THR A 71 -11.98 -3.70 -3.78
N ASP A 72 -12.88 -4.66 -4.01
CA ASP A 72 -14.18 -4.68 -3.34
C ASP A 72 -14.06 -4.98 -1.84
N ILE A 73 -13.19 -5.92 -1.46
CA ILE A 73 -12.89 -6.19 -0.05
C ILE A 73 -12.29 -4.93 0.61
N PHE A 74 -11.37 -4.23 -0.06
CA PHE A 74 -10.79 -2.99 0.47
C PHE A 74 -11.83 -1.90 0.69
N ARG A 75 -12.79 -1.75 -0.24
CA ARG A 75 -13.92 -0.84 -0.05
C ARG A 75 -14.74 -1.25 1.16
N GLY A 76 -15.10 -2.53 1.27
CA GLY A 76 -15.86 -3.05 2.41
C GLY A 76 -15.20 -2.80 3.76
N VAL A 77 -13.89 -3.05 3.88
CA VAL A 77 -13.12 -2.82 5.12
C VAL A 77 -12.96 -1.32 5.42
N GLY A 78 -12.67 -0.50 4.40
CA GLY A 78 -12.50 0.95 4.55
C GLY A 78 -13.80 1.67 4.95
N TYR A 79 -14.96 1.22 4.46
CA TYR A 79 -16.26 1.74 4.93
C TYR A 79 -16.60 1.27 6.35
N GLY A 80 -16.08 0.13 6.80
CA GLY A 80 -16.29 -0.40 8.15
C GLY A 80 -15.42 0.22 9.25
N THR A 81 -14.33 0.90 8.87
CA THR A 81 -13.39 1.56 9.81
C THR A 81 -13.67 3.04 10.02
N SER A 82 -14.59 3.64 9.26
CA SER A 82 -15.13 4.98 9.53
C SER A 82 -16.28 4.92 10.54
N ALA A 83 -16.01 4.45 11.75
CA ALA A 83 -16.95 4.52 12.87
C ALA A 83 -16.19 4.69 14.20
N ALA A 84 -15.57 5.85 14.39
CA ALA A 84 -15.40 6.56 15.67
C ALA A 84 -14.50 7.79 15.47
#